data_AF-A0A4V0X7S6-F1
#
_entry.id   AF-A0A4V0X7S6-F1
#
_cell.length_a   1.000
_cell.length_b   1.000
_cell.length_c   1.000
_cell.angle_alpha   90.00
_cell.angle_beta   90.00
_cell.angle_gamma   90.00
#
_symmetry.space_group_name_H-M   'P 1'
#
loop_
_entity.id
_entity.type
_entity.pdbx_description
1 polymer ?
#
loop_
_entity_poly.entity_id
_entity_poly.type
_entity_poly.pdbx_seq_one_letter_code
_entity_poly.pdbx_strand_id
1 'polypeptide(L)'
;MALDLEEQEQVDELKALWKKYGNYITRGVIAFFVLYGLYQGWGYYQTKQSLAASELYQSIVVLDEKNTKDIMQKAQSLIDNYGGTPYAGRAAILFAKASYLEGLKDKAKEKLEWA
;
A
#
# COMPACT_ATOMS: atom_id res chain seq x y z
N MET A 1 8.45 -6.66 -57.57
CA MET A 1 8.46 -5.30 -57.00
C MET A 1 9.57 -5.32 -55.96
N ALA A 2 10.77 -4.83 -56.33
CA ALA A 2 11.88 -4.72 -55.37
C ALA A 2 11.51 -3.57 -54.42
N LEU A 3 11.57 -3.81 -53.11
CA LEU A 3 11.44 -2.75 -52.10
C LEU A 3 12.40 -1.62 -52.48
N ASP A 4 11.88 -0.39 -52.45
CA ASP A 4 12.58 0.82 -52.90
C ASP A 4 13.97 0.91 -52.24
N LEU A 5 14.98 1.43 -52.94
CA LEU A 5 16.35 1.53 -52.41
C LEU A 5 16.36 2.30 -51.06
N GLU A 6 15.47 3.29 -50.95
CA GLU A 6 15.23 4.08 -49.75
C GLU A 6 14.57 3.26 -48.62
N GLU A 7 13.73 2.28 -48.94
CA GLU A 7 13.16 1.35 -47.94
C GLU A 7 14.21 0.36 -47.43
N GLN A 8 15.18 -0.05 -48.25
CA GLN A 8 16.28 -0.92 -47.80
C GLN A 8 17.25 -0.19 -46.87
N GLU A 9 17.62 1.06 -47.20
CA GLU A 9 18.49 1.85 -46.33
C GLU A 9 17.87 2.09 -44.94
N GLN A 10 16.56 2.40 -44.88
CA GLN A 10 15.86 2.56 -43.60
C GLN A 10 15.83 1.26 -42.78
N VAL A 11 15.59 0.12 -43.43
CA VAL A 11 15.58 -1.17 -42.76
C VAL A 11 16.97 -1.53 -42.24
N ASP A 12 18.02 -1.27 -43.00
CA ASP A 12 19.39 -1.57 -42.59
C ASP A 12 19.88 -0.66 -41.46
N GLU A 13 19.49 0.62 -41.45
CA GLU A 13 19.80 1.54 -40.35
C GLU A 13 19.10 1.11 -39.04
N LEU A 14 17.83 0.69 -39.13
CA LEU A 14 17.09 0.15 -37.99
C LEU A 14 17.69 -1.18 -37.49
N LYS A 15 18.15 -2.03 -38.41
CA LYS A 15 18.83 -3.30 -38.10
C LYS A 15 20.18 -3.06 -37.44
N ALA A 16 20.92 -2.04 -37.86
CA ALA A 16 22.17 -1.63 -37.24
C ALA A 16 21.94 -1.08 -35.83
N LEU A 17 20.92 -0.24 -35.64
CA LEU A 17 20.49 0.24 -34.32
C LEU A 17 20.08 -0.92 -33.41
N TRP A 18 19.31 -1.89 -33.93
CA TRP A 18 18.93 -3.08 -33.18
C TRP A 18 20.13 -3.98 -32.85
N LYS A 19 21.10 -4.13 -33.76
CA LYS A 19 22.31 -4.91 -33.48
C LYS A 19 23.18 -4.23 -32.42
N LYS A 20 23.20 -2.89 -32.39
CA LYS A 20 23.95 -2.09 -31.42
C LYS A 20 23.28 -2.00 -30.05
N TYR A 21 21.96 -1.83 -30.02
CA TYR A 21 21.20 -1.54 -28.79
C TYR A 21 20.19 -2.61 -28.39
N GLY A 22 19.90 -3.59 -29.24
CA GLY A 22 18.87 -4.61 -29.02
C GLY A 22 19.01 -5.30 -27.67
N ASN A 23 20.22 -5.65 -27.25
CA ASN A 23 20.44 -6.25 -25.93
C ASN A 23 20.10 -5.28 -24.77
N TYR A 24 20.41 -3.99 -24.90
CA TYR A 24 20.03 -2.98 -23.91
C TYR A 24 18.52 -2.74 -23.89
N ILE A 25 17.88 -2.70 -25.06
CA ILE A 25 16.42 -2.57 -25.20
C ILE A 25 15.74 -3.77 -24.55
N THR A 26 16.14 -5.00 -24.87
CA THR A 26 15.57 -6.22 -24.28
C THR A 26 15.74 -6.24 -22.77
N ARG A 27 16.94 -5.92 -22.25
CA ARG A 27 17.17 -5.85 -20.80
C ARG A 27 16.35 -4.75 -20.13
N GLY A 28 16.18 -3.60 -20.78
CA GLY A 28 15.35 -2.50 -20.31
C GLY A 28 13.86 -2.89 -20.23
N VAL A 29 13.35 -3.57 -21.25
CA VAL A 29 11.97 -4.09 -21.27
C VAL A 29 11.76 -5.11 -20.15
N ILE A 30 12.69 -6.04 -19.96
CA ILE A 30 12.62 -7.02 -18.86
C ILE A 30 12.61 -6.31 -17.51
N ALA A 31 13.52 -5.36 -17.29
CA ALA A 31 13.58 -4.59 -16.05
C ALA A 31 12.27 -3.82 -15.80
N PHE A 32 11.69 -3.22 -16.84
CA PHE A 32 10.40 -2.54 -16.75
C PHE A 32 9.28 -3.48 -16.30
N PHE A 33 9.15 -4.67 -16.89
CA PHE A 33 8.14 -5.64 -16.49
C PHE A 33 8.34 -6.15 -15.06
N VAL A 34 9.59 -6.34 -14.64
CA VAL A 34 9.91 -6.72 -13.25
C VAL A 34 9.48 -5.62 -12.27
N LEU A 35 9.85 -4.37 -12.54
CA LEU A 35 9.47 -3.23 -11.71
C LEU A 35 7.95 -3.05 -11.64
N TYR A 36 7.27 -3.20 -12.79
CA TYR A 36 5.81 -3.15 -12.86
C TYR A 36 5.16 -4.27 -12.04
N GLY A 37 5.67 -5.49 -12.14
CA GLY A 37 5.21 -6.63 -11.33
C GLY A 37 5.38 -6.40 -9.83
N LEU A 38 6.51 -5.83 -9.41
CA LEU A 38 6.75 -5.47 -8.01
C LEU A 38 5.78 -4.38 -7.53
N TYR A 39 5.55 -3.35 -8.35
CA TYR A 39 4.59 -2.28 -8.02
C TYR A 39 3.17 -2.83 -7.85
N GLN A 40 2.73 -3.69 -8.77
CA GLN A 40 1.41 -4.32 -8.71
C GLN A 40 1.28 -5.25 -7.50
N GLY A 41 2.32 -6.02 -7.21
CA GLY A 41 2.37 -6.90 -6.04
C GLY A 41 2.29 -6.13 -4.73
N TRP A 42 3.02 -5.02 -4.61
CA TRP A 42 2.97 -4.13 -3.46
C TRP A 42 1.57 -3.53 -3.25
N GLY A 43 0.94 -3.02 -4.32
CA GLY A 43 -0.41 -2.47 -4.26
C GLY A 43 -1.46 -3.51 -3.84
N TYR A 44 -1.33 -4.75 -4.30
CA TYR A 44 -2.20 -5.85 -3.87
C TYR A 44 -2.03 -6.16 -2.38
N TYR A 45 -0.79 -6.22 -1.88
CA TYR A 45 -0.51 -6.41 -0.46
C TYR A 45 -1.11 -5.28 0.39
N GLN A 46 -0.91 -4.03 -0.01
CA GLN A 46 -1.47 -2.87 0.68
C GLN A 46 -3.01 -2.88 0.69
N THR A 47 -3.64 -3.29 -0.42
CA THR A 47 -5.10 -3.43 -0.51
C THR A 47 -5.63 -4.50 0.45
N LYS A 48 -4.96 -5.66 0.51
CA LYS A 48 -5.31 -6.73 1.44
C LYS A 48 -5.16 -6.29 2.90
N GLN A 49 -4.07 -5.59 3.21
CA GLN A 49 -3.83 -5.05 4.54
C GLN A 49 -4.89 -4.02 4.94
N SER A 50 -5.27 -3.12 4.01
CA SER A 50 -6.34 -2.13 4.22
C SER A 50 -7.71 -2.78 4.44
N LEU A 51 -8.03 -3.84 3.70
CA LEU A 51 -9.30 -4.56 3.85
C LEU A 51 -9.40 -5.23 5.22
N ALA A 52 -8.35 -5.93 5.66
CA ALA A 52 -8.30 -6.57 6.98
C ALA A 52 -8.37 -5.54 8.12
N ALA A 53 -7.68 -4.41 7.96
CA ALA A 53 -7.77 -3.29 8.89
C ALA A 53 -9.20 -2.71 8.97
N SER A 54 -9.88 -2.58 7.82
CA SER A 54 -11.26 -2.10 7.76
C SER A 54 -12.22 -3.03 8.50
N GLU A 55 -12.06 -4.34 8.37
CA GLU A 55 -12.90 -5.33 9.06
C GLU A 55 -12.71 -5.25 10.59
N LEU A 56 -11.45 -5.20 11.04
CA LEU A 56 -11.15 -5.03 12.45
C LEU A 56 -11.70 -3.69 12.98
N TYR A 57 -11.56 -2.61 12.21
CA TYR A 57 -12.11 -1.30 12.56
C TYR A 57 -13.63 -1.34 12.70
N GLN A 58 -14.33 -1.98 11.75
CA GLN A 58 -15.78 -2.15 11.81
C GLN A 58 -16.19 -2.91 13.08
N SER A 59 -15.40 -3.91 13.49
CA SER A 59 -15.64 -4.66 14.73
C SER A 59 -15.49 -3.82 16.01
N ILE A 60 -14.81 -2.67 15.94
CA ILE A 60 -14.71 -1.69 17.04
C ILE A 60 -15.94 -0.78 17.03
N VAL A 61 -16.33 -0.27 15.86
CA VAL A 61 -17.41 0.72 15.71
C VAL A 61 -18.79 0.15 16.08
N VAL A 62 -19.00 -1.16 15.91
CA VAL A 62 -20.24 -1.83 16.30
C VAL A 62 -20.35 -2.13 17.80
N LEU A 63 -19.27 -1.93 18.57
CA LEU A 63 -19.32 -2.11 20.02
C LEU A 63 -20.09 -0.97 20.68
N ASP A 64 -20.78 -1.28 21.77
CA ASP A 64 -21.34 -0.26 22.66
C ASP A 64 -20.20 0.61 23.21
N GLU A 65 -20.40 1.94 23.25
CA GLU A 65 -19.38 2.87 23.74
C GLU A 65 -18.97 2.62 25.20
N LYS A 66 -19.82 1.94 25.98
CA LYS A 66 -19.53 1.52 27.35
C LYS A 66 -18.55 0.36 27.44
N ASN A 67 -18.33 -0.40 26.36
CA ASN A 67 -17.35 -1.48 26.30
C ASN A 67 -15.93 -0.94 26.03
N THR A 68 -15.54 0.07 26.81
CA THR A 68 -14.28 0.79 26.72
C THR A 68 -13.05 -0.13 26.68
N LYS A 69 -13.02 -1.17 27.51
CA LYS A 69 -11.91 -2.14 27.55
C LYS A 69 -11.74 -2.92 26.25
N ASP A 70 -12.85 -3.36 25.66
CA ASP A 70 -12.83 -4.12 24.40
C ASP A 70 -12.49 -3.20 23.22
N ILE A 71 -13.01 -1.97 23.23
CA ILE A 71 -12.62 -0.91 22.28
C ILE A 71 -11.11 -0.66 22.35
N MET A 72 -10.56 -0.47 23.55
CA MET A 72 -9.12 -0.26 23.74
C MET A 72 -8.30 -1.45 23.24
N GLN A 73 -8.70 -2.69 23.57
CA GLN A 73 -7.95 -3.89 23.16
C GLN A 73 -7.94 -4.04 21.63
N LYS A 74 -9.10 -3.94 20.98
CA LYS A 74 -9.22 -4.08 19.53
C LYS A 74 -8.57 -2.93 18.78
N ALA A 75 -8.71 -1.70 19.28
CA ALA A 75 -8.04 -0.54 18.71
C ALA A 75 -6.51 -0.65 18.80
N GLN A 76 -5.97 -1.12 19.94
CA GLN A 76 -4.55 -1.39 20.09
C GLN A 76 -4.08 -2.46 19.10
N SER A 77 -4.82 -3.57 18.98
CA SER A 77 -4.53 -4.61 17.99
C SER A 77 -4.53 -4.07 16.56
N LEU A 78 -5.44 -3.15 16.23
CA LEU A 78 -5.47 -2.53 14.91
C LEU A 78 -4.24 -1.65 14.67
N ILE A 79 -3.86 -0.84 15.65
CA ILE A 79 -2.67 0.04 15.57
C ILE A 79 -1.39 -0.79 15.40
N ASP A 80 -1.23 -1.85 16.18
CA ASP A 80 -0.03 -2.68 16.18
C ASP A 80 0.12 -3.50 14.89
N ASN A 81 -0.98 -4.06 14.38
CA ASN A 81 -0.94 -4.92 13.19
C ASN A 81 -1.12 -4.16 11.87
N TYR A 82 -1.78 -3.01 11.89
CA TYR A 82 -2.20 -2.26 10.71
C TYR A 82 -1.86 -0.76 10.77
N GLY A 83 -0.82 -0.38 11.53
CA GLY A 83 -0.37 1.02 11.70
C GLY A 83 -0.12 1.79 10.39
N GLY A 84 0.22 1.10 9.31
CA GLY A 84 0.40 1.71 7.98
C GLY A 84 -0.89 2.03 7.22
N THR A 85 -2.06 1.75 7.80
CA THR A 85 -3.36 1.99 7.17
C THR A 85 -4.06 3.23 7.74
N PRO A 86 -4.93 3.92 6.97
CA PRO A 86 -5.71 5.04 7.48
C PRO A 86 -6.65 4.68 8.64
N TYR A 87 -6.95 3.39 8.83
CA TYR A 87 -7.78 2.91 9.93
C TYR A 87 -7.09 2.97 11.29
N ALA A 88 -5.75 2.89 11.31
CA ALA A 88 -5.00 2.93 12.56
C ALA A 88 -5.11 4.27 13.28
N GLY A 89 -5.00 5.40 12.56
CA GLY A 89 -5.24 6.74 13.14
C GLY A 89 -6.65 6.87 13.74
N ARG A 90 -7.67 6.36 13.03
CA ARG A 90 -9.05 6.36 13.53
C ARG A 90 -9.22 5.48 14.77
N ALA A 91 -8.59 4.30 14.79
CA ALA A 91 -8.59 3.43 15.94
C ALA A 91 -7.88 4.06 17.15
N ALA A 92 -6.81 4.82 16.94
CA ALA A 92 -6.11 5.54 18.01
C ALA A 92 -6.99 6.62 18.66
N ILE A 93 -7.82 7.32 17.88
CA ILE A 93 -8.82 8.25 18.43
C ILE A 93 -9.86 7.50 19.28
N LEU A 94 -10.37 6.36 18.81
CA LEU A 94 -11.33 5.54 19.57
C LEU A 94 -10.71 4.98 20.85
N PHE A 95 -9.46 4.53 20.79
CA PHE A 95 -8.70 4.10 21.95
C PHE A 95 -8.58 5.25 22.96
N ALA A 96 -8.25 6.45 22.50
CA ALA A 96 -8.10 7.60 23.37
C ALA A 96 -9.42 7.99 24.03
N LYS A 97 -10.52 8.01 23.28
CA LYS A 97 -11.87 8.23 23.84
C LYS A 97 -12.19 7.19 24.92
N ALA A 98 -12.01 5.91 24.63
CA ALA A 98 -12.27 4.83 25.58
C ALA A 98 -11.37 4.89 26.82
N SER A 99 -10.07 5.19 26.64
CA SER A 99 -9.12 5.38 27.74
C SER A 99 -9.51 6.55 28.63
N TYR A 100 -9.98 7.65 28.03
CA TYR A 100 -10.45 8.82 28.77
C TYR A 100 -11.68 8.48 29.62
N LEU A 101 -12.62 7.71 29.09
CA LEU A 101 -13.80 7.24 29.81
C LEU A 101 -13.45 6.32 31.00
N GLU A 102 -12.40 5.50 30.87
CA GLU A 102 -11.84 4.69 31.96
C GLU A 102 -11.00 5.49 32.97
N GLY A 103 -10.84 6.81 32.78
CA GLY A 103 -10.00 7.66 33.63
C GLY A 103 -8.50 7.56 33.35
N LEU A 104 -8.09 6.84 32.31
CA LEU A 104 -6.70 6.62 31.89
C LEU A 104 -6.21 7.78 31.00
N LYS A 105 -6.11 8.98 31.59
CA LYS A 105 -5.80 10.22 30.86
C LYS A 105 -4.44 10.21 30.16
N ASP A 106 -3.42 9.60 30.77
CA ASP A 106 -2.08 9.53 30.17
C ASP A 106 -2.09 8.69 28.88
N LYS A 107 -2.75 7.52 28.92
CA LYS A 107 -2.91 6.65 27.74
C LYS A 107 -3.75 7.31 26.65
N ALA A 108 -4.77 8.08 27.04
CA ALA A 108 -5.57 8.82 26.08
C ALA A 108 -4.74 9.86 25.33
N LYS A 109 -3.89 10.60 26.06
CA LYS A 109 -2.99 11.59 25.47
C LYS A 109 -1.98 10.94 24.54
N GLU A 110 -1.31 9.88 24.98
CA GLU A 110 -0.32 9.15 24.19
C GLU A 110 -0.89 8.71 22.84
N LYS A 111 -2.10 8.14 22.83
CA LYS A 111 -2.73 7.70 21.58
C LYS A 111 -3.26 8.83 20.70
N LEU A 112 -3.61 9.98 21.27
CA LEU A 112 -3.94 11.17 20.47
C LEU A 112 -2.71 11.79 19.82
N GLU A 113 -1.55 11.76 20.48
CA GLU A 113 -0.30 12.24 19.89
C GLU A 113 0.20 11.31 18.77
N TRP A 114 -0.18 10.03 18.82
CA TRP A 114 0.13 9.06 17.78
C TRP A 114 -0.80 9.16 16.55
N ALA A 115 -2.07 9.52 16.75
CA ALA A 115 -3.13 9.49 15.74
C ALA A 115 -2.95 10.50 14.60
#